data_AF-A0A929CWD9-F1
#
_entry.id   AF-A0A929CWD9-F1
#
_cell.length_a   1.000
_cell.length_b   1.000
_cell.length_c   1.000
_cell.angle_alpha   90.00
_cell.angle_beta   90.00
_cell.angle_gamma   90.00
#
_symmetry.space_group_name_H-M   'P 1'
#
loop_
_entity.id
_entity.type
_entity.pdbx_description
1 polymer ?
#
loop_
_entity_poly.entity_id
_entity_poly.type
_entity_poly.pdbx_seq_one_letter_code
_entity_poly.pdbx_strand_id
1 'polypeptide(L)'
;MGSKWKVIICVTFILIILGLPIKAHAHGVVIEYTSNISDIEIEITAKYDTGEPMDGAQVVVYAPDDPSTPWLTGVCDEKGHFTFTPDTSKPGIWDVQIRQAGHGGIIHIPVGEDGVATSGSSGGDYSVLQIVLMSVCVIWGLVGTALYLSSRKIARKRA
;
A
#
# COMPACT_ATOMS: atom_id res chain seq x y z
N MET A 1 12.92 2.93 46.56
CA MET A 1 13.04 2.91 45.09
C MET A 1 12.68 4.29 44.54
N GLY A 2 13.64 5.04 44.00
CA GLY A 2 13.44 6.45 43.62
C GLY A 2 12.48 6.64 42.43
N SER A 3 11.82 7.80 42.34
CA SER A 3 10.85 8.12 41.27
C SER A 3 11.41 7.97 39.85
N LYS A 4 12.73 8.15 39.67
CA LYS A 4 13.45 7.92 38.41
C LYS A 4 13.40 6.45 37.95
N TRP A 5 13.44 5.50 38.88
CA TRP A 5 13.38 4.07 38.59
C TRP A 5 11.98 3.65 38.11
N LYS A 6 10.93 4.29 38.65
CA LYS A 6 9.54 4.06 38.22
C LYS A 6 9.30 4.53 36.78
N VAL A 7 9.88 5.68 36.41
CA VAL A 7 9.77 6.21 35.04
C VAL A 7 10.53 5.34 34.04
N ILE A 8 11.75 4.90 34.38
CA ILE A 8 12.52 3.98 33.54
C ILE A 8 11.74 2.69 33.34
N ILE A 9 11.24 2.06 34.41
CA ILE A 9 10.44 0.84 34.31
C ILE A 9 9.20 1.05 33.43
N CYS A 10 8.45 2.16 33.60
CA CYS A 10 7.29 2.44 32.77
C CYS A 10 7.64 2.61 31.28
N VAL A 11 8.73 3.30 30.96
CA VAL A 11 9.17 3.50 29.57
C VAL A 11 9.63 2.19 28.94
N THR A 12 10.39 1.38 29.67
CA THR A 12 10.82 0.06 29.20
C THR A 12 9.61 -0.86 28.97
N PHE A 13 8.63 -0.83 29.88
CA PHE A 13 7.41 -1.64 29.75
C PHE A 13 6.54 -1.20 28.56
N ILE A 14 6.41 0.11 28.33
CA ILE A 14 5.71 0.67 27.16
C ILE A 14 6.42 0.27 25.85
N LEU A 15 7.75 0.36 25.80
CA LEU A 15 8.53 -0.06 24.62
C LEU A 15 8.40 -1.56 24.35
N ILE A 16 8.33 -2.39 25.39
CA ILE A 16 8.08 -3.83 25.26
C ILE A 16 6.67 -4.09 24.69
N ILE A 17 5.64 -3.40 25.20
CA ILE A 17 4.26 -3.54 24.70
C ILE A 17 4.14 -3.09 23.24
N LEU A 18 4.77 -1.98 22.87
CA LEU A 18 4.79 -1.47 21.48
C LEU A 18 5.61 -2.33 20.52
N GLY A 19 6.56 -3.10 21.02
CA GLY A 19 7.41 -4.00 20.22
C GLY A 19 6.80 -5.38 19.98
N LEU A 20 5.67 -5.73 20.61
CA LEU A 20 5.00 -6.99 20.36
C LEU A 20 4.32 -6.94 18.98
N PRO A 21 4.70 -7.81 18.03
CA PRO A 21 4.06 -7.84 16.73
C PRO A 21 2.63 -8.36 16.90
N ILE A 22 1.67 -7.45 16.99
CA ILE A 22 0.26 -7.80 16.86
C ILE A 22 0.05 -8.04 15.36
N LYS A 23 -0.31 -9.27 14.97
CA LYS A 23 -0.77 -9.54 13.60
C LYS A 23 -2.02 -8.70 13.36
N ALA A 24 -1.86 -7.57 12.69
CA ALA A 24 -2.98 -6.82 12.16
C ALA A 24 -3.51 -7.61 10.95
N HIS A 25 -4.73 -8.14 11.06
CA HIS A 25 -5.47 -8.65 9.92
C HIS A 25 -6.00 -7.47 9.10
N ALA A 26 -5.09 -6.75 8.44
CA ALA A 26 -5.48 -5.83 7.39
C ALA A 26 -5.78 -6.69 6.16
N HIS A 27 -7.05 -6.87 5.83
CA HIS A 27 -7.47 -7.61 4.63
C HIS A 27 -7.03 -6.81 3.41
N GLY A 28 -5.98 -7.30 2.76
CA GLY A 28 -5.42 -6.72 1.53
C GLY A 28 -6.03 -7.32 0.27
N VAL A 29 -5.81 -6.63 -0.85
CA VAL A 29 -6.02 -7.17 -2.19
C VAL A 29 -4.66 -7.13 -2.89
N VAL A 30 -4.33 -8.22 -3.59
CA VAL A 30 -3.19 -8.32 -4.49
C VAL A 30 -3.71 -8.29 -5.91
N ILE A 31 -3.22 -7.33 -6.71
CA ILE A 31 -3.60 -7.19 -8.12
C ILE A 31 -2.32 -7.23 -8.95
N GLU A 32 -2.21 -8.20 -9.84
CA GLU A 32 -1.08 -8.38 -10.74
C GLU A 32 -1.52 -8.14 -12.18
N TYR A 33 -0.62 -7.64 -13.03
CA TYR A 33 -0.88 -7.57 -14.47
C TYR A 33 0.30 -7.99 -15.34
N THR A 34 -0.02 -8.54 -16.51
CA THR A 34 0.94 -8.86 -17.56
C THR A 34 0.48 -8.32 -18.91
N SER A 35 1.43 -8.08 -19.81
CA SER A 35 1.16 -7.63 -21.17
C SER A 35 1.74 -8.61 -22.19
N ASN A 36 0.95 -8.98 -23.20
CA ASN A 36 1.45 -9.78 -24.32
C ASN A 36 2.06 -8.86 -25.41
N ILE A 37 3.17 -9.29 -26.01
CA ILE A 37 4.02 -8.47 -26.91
C ILE A 37 3.45 -8.39 -28.35
N SER A 38 2.49 -9.25 -28.70
CA SER A 38 1.96 -9.35 -30.08
C SER A 38 0.69 -8.54 -30.32
N ASP A 39 -0.09 -8.30 -29.28
CA ASP A 39 -1.24 -7.40 -29.21
C ASP A 39 -1.28 -6.92 -27.75
N ILE A 40 -1.41 -5.62 -27.50
CA ILE A 40 -1.30 -5.05 -26.15
C ILE A 40 -2.57 -5.40 -25.39
N GLU A 41 -2.64 -6.62 -24.92
CA GLU A 41 -3.66 -7.13 -24.04
C GLU A 41 -3.08 -7.12 -22.63
N ILE A 42 -3.72 -6.36 -21.76
CA ILE A 42 -3.42 -6.33 -20.35
C ILE A 42 -4.32 -7.37 -19.69
N GLU A 43 -3.69 -8.41 -19.14
CA GLU A 43 -4.35 -9.38 -18.28
C GLU A 43 -4.10 -9.02 -16.83
N ILE A 44 -5.18 -8.90 -16.05
CA ILE A 44 -5.16 -8.59 -14.63
C ILE A 44 -5.62 -9.81 -13.84
N THR A 45 -4.93 -10.11 -12.75
CA THR A 45 -5.33 -11.10 -11.76
C THR A 45 -5.52 -10.43 -10.41
N ALA A 46 -6.74 -10.50 -9.87
CA ALA A 46 -7.11 -9.92 -8.57
C ALA A 46 -7.42 -11.01 -7.54
N LYS A 47 -6.76 -10.95 -6.39
CA LYS A 47 -6.92 -11.90 -5.28
C LYS A 47 -6.96 -11.16 -3.94
N TYR A 48 -7.64 -11.72 -2.96
CA TYR A 48 -7.48 -11.33 -1.58
C TYR A 48 -6.06 -11.69 -1.08
N ASP A 49 -5.61 -11.05 -0.01
CA ASP A 49 -4.34 -11.38 0.68
C ASP A 49 -4.29 -12.82 1.20
N THR A 50 -5.45 -13.45 1.38
CA THR A 50 -5.61 -14.88 1.67
C THR A 50 -5.28 -15.78 0.48
N GLY A 51 -5.17 -15.22 -0.72
CA GLY A 51 -4.95 -15.91 -2.00
C GLY A 51 -6.25 -16.30 -2.73
N GLU A 52 -7.42 -16.06 -2.12
CA GLU A 52 -8.72 -16.34 -2.75
C GLU A 52 -8.97 -15.39 -3.94
N PRO A 53 -9.44 -15.90 -5.10
CA PRO A 53 -9.81 -15.05 -6.23
C PRO A 53 -10.92 -14.05 -5.93
N MET A 54 -10.83 -12.86 -6.51
CA MET A 54 -11.90 -11.87 -6.44
C MET A 54 -12.97 -12.10 -7.53
N ASP A 55 -13.70 -13.23 -7.42
CA ASP A 55 -14.78 -13.61 -8.35
C ASP A 55 -15.88 -12.54 -8.40
N GLY A 56 -16.19 -12.02 -9.59
CA GLY A 56 -17.26 -11.05 -9.74
C GLY A 56 -16.90 -9.64 -9.26
N ALA A 57 -15.61 -9.34 -9.01
CA ALA A 57 -15.17 -8.01 -8.64
C ALA A 57 -15.41 -6.99 -9.76
N GLN A 58 -15.88 -5.80 -9.39
CA GLN A 58 -16.12 -4.71 -10.33
C GLN A 58 -14.79 -4.08 -10.74
N VAL A 59 -14.60 -3.92 -12.05
CA VAL A 59 -13.41 -3.30 -12.64
C VAL A 59 -13.80 -1.99 -13.32
N VAL A 60 -13.03 -0.93 -13.06
CA VAL A 60 -13.16 0.37 -13.73
C VAL A 60 -11.79 0.80 -14.21
N VAL A 61 -11.66 1.01 -15.51
CA VAL A 61 -10.44 1.47 -16.19
C VAL A 61 -10.60 2.94 -16.54
N TYR A 62 -9.62 3.76 -16.19
CA TYR A 62 -9.55 5.17 -16.55
C TYR A 62 -8.37 5.41 -17.49
N ALA A 63 -8.62 6.20 -18.53
CA ALA A 63 -7.60 6.55 -19.51
C ALA A 63 -6.71 7.70 -18.99
N PRO A 64 -5.45 7.81 -19.45
CA PRO A 64 -4.52 8.82 -18.97
C PRO A 64 -4.98 10.27 -19.17
N ASP A 65 -5.81 10.52 -20.20
CA ASP A 65 -6.30 11.85 -20.58
C ASP A 65 -7.56 12.28 -19.81
N ASP A 66 -8.30 11.33 -19.24
CA ASP A 66 -9.45 11.60 -18.36
C ASP A 66 -9.51 10.59 -17.21
N PRO A 67 -8.78 10.85 -16.11
CA PRO A 67 -8.76 9.98 -14.94
C PRO A 67 -10.03 10.06 -14.08
N SER A 68 -10.99 10.93 -14.44
CA SER A 68 -12.21 11.16 -13.67
C SER A 68 -13.43 10.46 -14.25
N THR A 69 -13.40 10.10 -15.53
CA THR A 69 -14.47 9.40 -16.23
C THR A 69 -14.05 7.98 -16.58
N PRO A 70 -14.84 6.95 -16.22
CA PRO A 70 -14.59 5.58 -16.66
C PRO A 70 -14.46 5.48 -18.18
N TRP A 71 -13.33 4.95 -18.65
CA TRP A 71 -13.13 4.61 -20.06
C TRP A 71 -13.74 3.24 -20.38
N LEU A 72 -13.54 2.27 -19.48
CA LEU A 72 -14.12 0.92 -19.58
C LEU A 72 -14.54 0.45 -18.19
N THR A 73 -15.67 -0.26 -18.13
CA THR A 73 -16.12 -0.97 -16.93
C THR A 73 -16.29 -2.44 -17.23
N GLY A 74 -15.99 -3.29 -16.27
CA GLY A 74 -16.13 -4.74 -16.41
C GLY A 74 -16.23 -5.45 -15.07
N VAL A 75 -16.12 -6.78 -15.12
CA VAL A 75 -16.20 -7.65 -13.95
C VAL A 75 -15.16 -8.75 -14.09
N CYS A 76 -14.47 -9.10 -13.01
CA CYS A 76 -13.57 -10.25 -12.96
C CYS A 76 -14.35 -11.56 -13.14
N ASP A 77 -13.72 -12.55 -13.78
CA ASP A 77 -14.25 -13.91 -13.86
C ASP A 77 -14.12 -14.70 -12.54
N GLU A 78 -14.56 -15.96 -12.54
CA GLU A 78 -14.52 -16.86 -11.37
C GLU A 78 -13.12 -17.12 -10.80
N LYS A 79 -12.08 -16.82 -11.59
CA LYS A 79 -10.66 -16.94 -11.20
C LYS A 79 -10.05 -15.59 -10.83
N GLY A 80 -10.84 -14.53 -10.78
CA GLY A 80 -10.39 -13.18 -10.46
C GLY A 80 -9.65 -12.52 -11.63
N HIS A 81 -9.83 -13.01 -12.86
CA HIS A 81 -9.17 -12.46 -14.04
C HIS A 81 -10.02 -11.41 -14.74
N PHE A 82 -9.36 -10.40 -15.30
CA PHE A 82 -9.97 -9.41 -16.18
C PHE A 82 -8.97 -9.01 -17.26
N THR A 83 -9.39 -8.96 -18.52
CA THR A 83 -8.54 -8.54 -19.64
C THR A 83 -9.11 -7.30 -20.32
N PHE A 84 -8.22 -6.42 -20.78
CA PHE A 84 -8.58 -5.33 -21.67
C PHE A 84 -7.41 -4.91 -22.56
N THR A 85 -7.74 -4.27 -23.69
CA THR A 85 -6.77 -3.69 -24.62
C THR A 85 -6.84 -2.17 -24.51
N PRO A 86 -5.82 -1.47 -23.96
CA PRO A 86 -5.80 -0.01 -23.91
C PRO A 86 -5.71 0.60 -25.32
N ASP A 87 -6.23 1.81 -25.46
CA ASP A 87 -6.07 2.59 -26.68
C ASP A 87 -4.63 3.13 -26.78
N THR A 88 -3.85 2.60 -27.72
CA THR A 88 -2.44 2.97 -27.92
C THR A 88 -2.23 4.39 -28.43
N SER A 89 -3.29 5.05 -28.92
CA SER A 89 -3.22 6.49 -29.22
C SER A 89 -3.18 7.37 -27.98
N LYS A 90 -3.39 6.78 -26.79
CA LYS A 90 -3.37 7.41 -25.47
C LYS A 90 -2.24 6.85 -24.59
N PRO A 91 -0.98 7.15 -24.90
CA PRO A 91 0.14 6.74 -24.04
C PRO A 91 0.06 7.44 -22.69
N GLY A 92 0.50 6.77 -21.63
CA GLY A 92 0.48 7.30 -20.28
C GLY A 92 0.13 6.28 -19.21
N ILE A 93 -0.27 6.76 -18.04
CA ILE A 93 -0.66 5.91 -16.91
C ILE A 93 -2.16 5.62 -16.97
N TRP A 94 -2.49 4.36 -17.14
CA TRP A 94 -3.86 3.85 -17.07
C TRP A 94 -4.14 3.41 -15.63
N ASP A 95 -5.20 3.94 -15.05
CA ASP A 95 -5.62 3.58 -13.70
C ASP A 95 -6.70 2.51 -13.77
N VAL A 96 -6.47 1.37 -13.13
CA VAL A 96 -7.46 0.28 -13.06
C VAL A 96 -7.85 0.06 -11.61
N GLN A 97 -9.09 0.39 -11.30
CA GLN A 97 -9.71 0.17 -10.00
C GLN A 97 -10.47 -1.16 -10.00
N ILE A 98 -10.20 -2.00 -9.01
CA ILE A 98 -10.91 -3.27 -8.80
C ILE A 98 -11.51 -3.27 -7.40
N ARG A 99 -12.81 -3.52 -7.28
CA ARG A 99 -13.55 -3.47 -6.00
C ARG A 99 -14.56 -4.60 -5.85
N GLN A 100 -14.63 -5.14 -4.64
CA GLN A 100 -15.64 -6.13 -4.25
C GLN A 100 -15.92 -6.05 -2.75
N ALA A 101 -17.21 -5.99 -2.36
CA ALA A 101 -17.66 -6.05 -0.96
C ALA A 101 -16.85 -5.15 0.01
N GLY A 102 -16.56 -3.90 -0.40
CA GLY A 102 -15.80 -2.94 0.41
C GLY A 102 -14.27 -3.10 0.39
N HIS A 103 -13.76 -4.14 -0.26
CA HIS A 103 -12.34 -4.38 -0.52
C HIS A 103 -11.98 -3.96 -1.93
N GLY A 104 -10.71 -3.65 -2.20
CA GLY A 104 -10.26 -3.29 -3.53
C GLY A 104 -8.93 -2.53 -3.55
N GLY A 105 -8.44 -2.29 -4.75
CA GLY A 105 -7.21 -1.57 -5.01
C GLY A 105 -7.28 -0.79 -6.32
N ILE A 106 -6.25 0.02 -6.56
CA ILE A 106 -6.01 0.67 -7.84
C ILE A 106 -4.59 0.28 -8.28
N ILE A 107 -4.44 -0.21 -9.49
CA ILE A 107 -3.14 -0.38 -10.16
C ILE A 107 -2.93 0.73 -11.17
N HIS A 108 -1.67 1.15 -11.29
CA HIS A 108 -1.22 2.15 -12.24
C HIS A 108 -0.40 1.44 -13.32
N ILE A 109 -0.89 1.40 -14.54
CA ILE A 109 -0.27 0.68 -15.64
C ILE A 109 0.34 1.69 -16.61
N PRO A 110 1.67 1.80 -16.70
CA PRO A 110 2.32 2.63 -17.70
C PRO A 110 2.20 1.94 -19.05
N VAL A 111 1.60 2.62 -20.03
CA VAL A 111 1.53 2.18 -21.43
C VAL A 111 2.37 3.16 -22.26
N GLY A 112 3.44 2.66 -22.88
CA GLY A 112 4.35 3.45 -23.72
C GLY A 112 3.76 3.82 -25.09
N GLU A 113 4.48 4.65 -25.85
CA GLU A 113 4.13 4.98 -27.26
C GLU A 113 4.25 3.77 -28.20
N ASP A 114 5.12 2.83 -27.85
CA ASP A 114 5.24 1.50 -28.45
C ASP A 114 4.23 0.50 -27.86
N GLY A 115 3.43 0.96 -26.89
CA GLY A 115 2.36 0.22 -26.25
C GLY A 115 2.82 -0.89 -25.31
N VAL A 116 4.11 -0.94 -24.97
CA VAL A 116 4.62 -1.90 -24.00
C VAL A 116 4.23 -1.45 -22.59
N ALA A 117 3.48 -2.30 -21.88
CA ALA A 117 3.30 -2.17 -20.44
C ALA A 117 4.35 -3.02 -19.70
N THR A 118 4.91 -2.51 -18.61
CA THR A 118 5.84 -3.29 -17.78
C THR A 118 5.04 -4.02 -16.72
N SER A 119 5.10 -5.34 -16.63
CA SER A 119 4.38 -6.11 -15.61
C SER A 119 4.60 -5.55 -14.20
N GLY A 120 3.53 -5.51 -13.40
CA GLY A 120 3.57 -4.94 -12.05
C GLY A 120 2.51 -5.55 -11.14
N SER A 121 2.63 -5.25 -9.84
CA SER A 121 1.68 -5.69 -8.81
C SER A 121 1.32 -4.52 -7.91
N SER A 122 0.03 -4.35 -7.59
CA SER A 122 -0.38 -3.64 -6.38
C SER A 122 -0.60 -4.65 -5.27
N GLY A 123 0.38 -4.72 -4.39
CA GLY A 123 0.31 -5.34 -3.08
C GLY A 123 1.19 -4.50 -2.16
N GLY A 124 0.79 -4.29 -0.91
CA GLY A 124 1.48 -3.47 0.09
C GLY A 124 2.83 -4.04 0.55
N ASP A 125 3.62 -4.57 -0.37
CA ASP A 125 4.91 -5.21 -0.10
C ASP A 125 5.98 -4.13 -0.02
N TYR A 126 6.06 -3.47 1.14
CA TYR A 126 7.16 -2.59 1.46
C TYR A 126 8.47 -3.39 1.43
N SER A 127 9.49 -2.85 0.77
CA SER A 127 10.82 -3.47 0.84
C SER A 127 11.35 -3.46 2.29
N VAL A 128 12.21 -4.43 2.62
CA VAL A 128 12.84 -4.51 3.95
C VAL A 128 13.52 -3.18 4.32
N LEU A 129 14.14 -2.51 3.35
CA LEU A 129 14.76 -1.20 3.56
C LEU A 129 13.74 -0.10 3.89
N GLN A 130 12.58 -0.08 3.22
CA GLN A 130 11.49 0.85 3.56
C GLN A 130 10.97 0.61 4.97
N ILE A 131 10.74 -0.64 5.35
CA ILE A 131 10.28 -1.01 6.69
C ILE A 131 11.28 -0.55 7.76
N VAL A 132 12.57 -0.79 7.54
CA VAL A 132 13.64 -0.37 8.45
C VAL A 132 13.69 1.15 8.56
N LEU A 133 13.64 1.88 7.44
CA LEU A 133 13.67 3.33 7.43
C LEU A 133 12.48 3.94 8.20
N MET A 134 11.27 3.46 7.95
CA MET A 134 10.06 3.90 8.65
C MET A 134 10.18 3.65 10.16
N SER A 135 10.67 2.48 10.55
CA SER A 135 10.88 2.14 11.97
C SER A 135 11.88 3.08 12.66
N VAL A 136 13.00 3.41 11.99
CA VAL A 136 14.01 4.34 12.49
C VAL A 136 13.43 5.74 12.70
N CYS A 137 12.66 6.24 11.73
CA CYS A 137 12.00 7.55 11.84
C CYS A 137 11.04 7.63 13.03
N VAL A 138 10.23 6.59 13.26
CA VAL A 138 9.31 6.53 14.40
C VAL A 138 10.06 6.52 15.73
N ILE A 139 11.08 5.66 15.87
CA ILE A 139 11.91 5.60 17.09
C ILE A 139 12.57 6.95 17.36
N TRP A 140 13.17 7.57 16.34
CA TRP A 140 13.80 8.88 16.47
C TRP A 140 12.81 9.97 16.92
N GLY A 141 11.61 10.00 16.33
CA GLY A 141 10.56 10.96 16.71
C GLY A 141 10.10 10.81 18.15
N LEU A 142 9.91 9.57 18.63
CA LEU A 142 9.56 9.29 20.02
C LEU A 142 10.67 9.69 21.00
N VAL A 143 11.93 9.35 20.68
CA VAL A 143 13.10 9.71 21.51
C VAL A 143 13.27 11.23 21.57
N GLY A 144 13.19 11.92 20.43
CA GLY A 144 13.31 13.38 20.37
C GLY A 144 12.23 14.08 21.19
N THR A 145 10.99 13.62 21.08
CA THR A 145 9.85 14.17 21.86
C THR A 145 10.06 13.96 23.36
N ALA A 146 10.52 12.77 23.78
CA ALA A 146 10.80 12.48 25.18
C ALA A 146 11.93 13.37 25.76
N LEU A 147 13.03 13.56 25.01
CA LEU A 147 14.14 14.41 25.41
C LEU A 147 13.71 15.88 25.52
N TYR A 148 12.91 16.37 24.57
CA TYR A 148 12.38 17.72 24.58
C TYR A 148 11.51 18.02 25.81
N LEU A 149 10.64 17.09 26.20
CA LEU A 149 9.81 17.24 27.39
C LEU A 149 10.62 17.11 28.70
N SER A 150 11.68 16.29 28.69
CA SER A 150 12.57 16.11 29.83
C SER A 150 13.43 17.35 30.10
N SER A 151 13.98 17.99 29.07
CA SER A 151 14.80 19.20 29.20
C SER A 151 13.99 20.36 29.79
N ARG A 152 12.71 20.48 29.43
CA ARG A 152 11.79 21.50 29.99
C ARG A 152 11.50 21.31 31.49
N LYS A 153 11.45 20.07 31.98
CA LYS A 153 11.28 19.79 33.42
C LYS A 153 12.53 20.12 34.23
N ILE A 154 13.72 19.93 33.67
CA ILE A 154 15.00 20.26 34.33
C ILE A 154 15.17 21.79 34.41
N ALA A 155 14.84 22.52 33.33
CA ALA A 155 14.90 23.97 33.31
C ALA A 155 13.97 24.61 34.35
N ARG A 156 12.74 24.10 34.51
CA ARG A 156 11.78 24.59 35.52
C ARG A 156 12.16 24.29 36.98
N LYS A 157 13.06 23.34 37.25
CA LYS A 157 13.54 23.05 38.61
C LYS A 157 14.75 23.89 39.03
N ARG A 158 15.34 24.63 38.10
CA ARG A 158 16.53 25.47 38.33
C ARG A 158 16.21 26.98 38.36
N ALA A 159 14.94 27.34 38.17
CA ALA A 159 14.39 28.67 38.38
C ALA A 159 13.57 28.66 39.66
#